data_AF-A0A972DXY5-F1
#
_entry.id   AF-A0A972DXY5-F1
#
_cell.length_a   1.000
_cell.length_b   1.000
_cell.length_c   1.000
_cell.angle_alpha   90.00
_cell.angle_beta   90.00
_cell.angle_gamma   90.00
#
_symmetry.space_group_name_H-M   'P 1'
#
loop_
_entity.id
_entity.type
_entity.pdbx_description
1 polymer ?
#
loop_
_entity_poly.entity_id
_entity_poly.type
_entity_poly.pdbx_seq_one_letter_code
_entity_poly.pdbx_strand_id
1 'polypeptide(L)'
;MRTLCDRQERGELRRRGFTLVELLVVVSIICLLVSLSLPALTQAHRQAEQVHCLANQRQLTLAWLLYAPDHDDRLCPPESWTADLKPYLQSQDVLLCKTDDDGEHRNSYGLSNTMGGQKRDGVVPFARLHRVSGAGAKMVFIDKERRGSDCFWPLVLDDDRWLWRPWSWPPGLQGLTNRHRNGCNVSFADAHGEWIHWKDDRTRKLIQGRIADPKQGSDNNPDLEYMIESLTVHRAPDPNALEDRRASRPESGD
;
A
#
# COMPACT_ATOMS: atom_id res chain seq x y z
N MET A 1 68.21 7.97 -69.52
CA MET A 1 66.87 8.47 -69.09
C MET A 1 66.03 7.25 -68.69
N ARG A 2 66.08 6.86 -67.41
CA ARG A 2 65.27 5.77 -66.85
C ARG A 2 64.33 6.41 -65.83
N THR A 3 63.05 6.42 -66.13
CA THR A 3 62.03 6.76 -65.14
C THR A 3 61.13 5.54 -65.01
N LEU A 4 61.26 4.90 -63.85
CA LEU A 4 60.51 3.71 -63.46
C LEU A 4 59.03 4.06 -63.37
N CYS A 5 58.21 3.30 -64.10
CA CYS A 5 56.77 3.29 -63.99
C CYS A 5 56.40 2.59 -62.67
N ASP A 6 55.95 3.36 -61.68
CA ASP A 6 55.44 2.83 -60.42
C ASP A 6 54.01 2.30 -60.63
N ARG A 7 53.86 0.98 -60.55
CA ARG A 7 52.59 0.27 -60.77
C ARG A 7 51.90 0.12 -59.42
N GLN A 8 51.01 1.05 -59.10
CA GLN A 8 50.22 1.01 -57.88
C GLN A 8 49.15 -0.11 -57.95
N GLU A 9 49.33 -1.19 -57.17
CA GLU A 9 48.32 -2.24 -56.99
C GLU A 9 47.21 -1.76 -56.04
N ARG A 10 46.04 -1.41 -56.58
CA ARG A 10 44.84 -1.17 -55.79
C ARG A 10 44.21 -2.51 -55.40
N GLY A 11 44.47 -2.97 -54.18
CA GLY A 11 43.74 -4.10 -53.59
C GLY A 11 42.25 -3.77 -53.47
N GLU A 12 41.41 -4.40 -54.30
CA GLU A 12 39.96 -4.32 -54.17
C GLU A 12 39.53 -4.99 -52.86
N LEU A 13 39.17 -4.18 -51.87
CA LEU A 13 38.45 -4.65 -50.68
C LEU A 13 37.09 -5.20 -51.15
N ARG A 14 37.02 -6.52 -51.41
CA ARG A 14 35.79 -7.23 -51.74
C ARG A 14 34.74 -6.90 -50.67
N ARG A 15 33.76 -6.08 -51.04
CA ARG A 15 32.59 -5.81 -50.19
C ARG A 15 31.81 -7.12 -50.05
N ARG A 16 31.92 -7.77 -48.89
CA ARG A 16 31.06 -8.90 -48.52
C ARG A 16 29.65 -8.35 -48.33
N GLY A 17 28.72 -8.76 -49.19
CA GLY A 17 27.30 -8.45 -49.04
C GLY A 17 26.67 -9.34 -47.97
N PHE A 18 25.82 -8.77 -47.12
CA PHE A 18 25.06 -9.50 -46.12
C PHE A 18 23.96 -10.32 -46.83
N THR A 19 23.82 -11.59 -46.48
CA THR A 19 22.74 -12.42 -47.05
C THR A 19 21.43 -12.20 -46.27
N LEU A 20 20.29 -12.35 -46.95
CA LEU A 20 18.97 -12.24 -46.32
C LEU A 20 18.80 -13.26 -45.18
N VAL A 21 19.40 -14.45 -45.32
CA VAL A 21 19.39 -15.51 -44.31
C VAL A 21 20.16 -15.12 -43.05
N GLU A 22 21.36 -14.54 -43.19
CA GLU A 22 22.13 -14.05 -42.05
C GLU A 22 21.36 -12.98 -41.28
N LEU A 23 20.68 -12.07 -41.99
CA LEU A 23 19.85 -11.06 -41.34
C LEU A 23 18.70 -11.72 -40.57
N LEU A 24 17.98 -12.65 -41.20
CA LEU A 24 16.83 -13.33 -40.61
C LEU A 24 17.19 -14.09 -39.32
N VAL A 25 18.31 -14.81 -39.30
CA VAL A 25 18.78 -15.54 -38.10
C VAL A 25 19.14 -14.58 -36.97
N VAL A 26 19.74 -13.44 -37.28
CA VAL A 26 20.09 -12.45 -36.24
C VAL A 26 18.83 -11.84 -35.63
N VAL A 27 17.86 -11.41 -36.44
CA VAL A 27 16.61 -10.85 -35.88
C VAL A 27 15.83 -11.92 -35.10
N SER A 28 15.82 -13.18 -35.54
CA SER A 28 15.13 -14.24 -34.81
C SER A 28 15.74 -14.51 -33.44
N ILE A 29 17.07 -14.50 -33.31
CA ILE A 29 17.76 -14.63 -32.03
C ILE A 29 17.49 -13.41 -31.14
N ILE A 30 17.53 -12.18 -31.69
CA ILE A 30 17.21 -10.96 -30.93
C ILE A 30 15.78 -11.02 -30.38
N CYS A 31 14.80 -11.40 -31.22
CA CYS A 31 13.41 -11.55 -30.79
C CYS A 31 13.27 -12.56 -29.65
N LEU A 32 13.93 -13.71 -29.75
CA LEU A 32 13.90 -14.73 -28.68
C LEU A 32 14.48 -14.21 -27.36
N LEU A 33 15.60 -13.49 -27.41
CA LEU A 33 16.23 -12.90 -26.21
C LEU A 33 15.37 -11.81 -25.59
N VAL A 34 14.77 -10.94 -26.41
CA VAL A 34 13.87 -9.86 -25.95
C VAL A 34 12.61 -10.46 -25.31
N SER A 35 12.01 -11.50 -25.89
CA SER A 35 10.84 -12.17 -25.33
C SER A 35 11.07 -12.71 -23.91
N LEU A 36 12.30 -13.16 -23.60
CA LEU A 36 12.67 -13.62 -22.26
C LEU A 36 12.99 -12.46 -21.30
N SER A 37 13.43 -11.31 -21.82
CA SER A 37 13.90 -10.17 -21.01
C SER A 37 12.79 -9.18 -20.62
N LEU A 38 11.79 -8.99 -21.49
CA LEU A 38 10.66 -8.08 -21.26
C LEU A 38 9.86 -8.34 -19.97
N PRO A 39 9.51 -9.58 -19.59
CA PRO A 39 8.77 -9.82 -18.35
C PRO A 39 9.57 -9.42 -17.10
N ALA A 40 10.88 -9.67 -17.08
CA ALA A 40 11.75 -9.26 -15.98
C ALA A 40 11.84 -7.74 -15.85
N LEU A 41 11.99 -7.01 -16.97
CA LEU A 41 12.01 -5.55 -16.98
C LEU A 41 10.68 -4.95 -16.47
N THR A 42 9.55 -5.53 -16.89
CA THR A 42 8.22 -5.09 -16.45
C THR A 42 8.05 -5.28 -14.93
N GLN A 43 8.56 -6.40 -14.39
CA GLN A 43 8.54 -6.66 -12.96
C GLN A 43 9.43 -5.68 -12.18
N ALA A 44 10.62 -5.38 -12.68
CA ALA A 44 11.54 -4.41 -12.09
C ALA A 44 10.95 -2.98 -12.07
N HIS A 45 10.28 -2.59 -13.16
CA HIS A 45 9.59 -1.29 -13.23
C HIS A 45 8.49 -1.18 -12.15
N ARG A 46 7.64 -2.21 -12.02
CA ARG A 46 6.59 -2.25 -10.99
C ARG A 46 7.14 -2.23 -9.56
N GLN A 47 8.30 -2.85 -9.33
CA GLN A 47 9.02 -2.77 -8.06
C GLN A 47 9.50 -1.34 -7.77
N ALA A 48 10.06 -0.66 -8.76
CA ALA A 48 10.52 0.71 -8.62
C ALA A 48 9.34 1.67 -8.31
N GLU A 49 8.20 1.49 -8.99
CA GLU A 49 6.97 2.24 -8.71
C GLU A 49 6.48 2.04 -7.26
N GLN A 50 6.50 0.80 -6.78
CA GLN A 50 6.13 0.51 -5.40
C GLN A 50 7.07 1.18 -4.39
N VAL A 51 8.39 1.10 -4.60
CA VAL A 51 9.38 1.75 -3.73
C VAL A 51 9.19 3.27 -3.73
N HIS A 52 8.81 3.84 -4.87
CA HIS A 52 8.48 5.26 -4.96
C HIS A 52 7.24 5.62 -4.14
N CYS A 53 6.15 4.85 -4.22
CA CYS A 53 4.95 5.13 -3.42
C CYS A 53 5.22 4.93 -1.91
N LEU A 54 6.09 3.98 -1.52
CA LEU A 54 6.55 3.84 -0.13
C LEU A 54 7.34 5.08 0.35
N ALA A 55 8.20 5.63 -0.50
CA ALA A 55 8.92 6.88 -0.20
C ALA A 55 7.96 8.08 -0.06
N ASN A 56 6.90 8.13 -0.87
CA ASN A 56 5.87 9.16 -0.75
C ASN A 56 5.13 9.04 0.58
N GLN A 57 4.68 7.84 0.98
CA GLN A 57 4.05 7.63 2.29
C GLN A 57 4.96 8.01 3.46
N ARG A 58 6.26 7.74 3.37
CA ARG A 58 7.23 8.21 4.38
C ARG A 58 7.25 9.74 4.46
N GLN A 59 7.27 10.43 3.32
CA GLN A 59 7.21 11.91 3.30
C GLN A 59 5.89 12.43 3.88
N LEU A 60 4.75 11.80 3.57
CA LEU A 60 3.45 12.13 4.18
C LEU A 60 3.47 11.94 5.70
N THR A 61 4.09 10.87 6.18
CA THR A 61 4.19 10.58 7.61
C THR A 61 5.08 11.59 8.34
N LEU A 62 6.17 12.01 7.70
CA LEU A 62 7.00 13.09 8.24
C LEU A 62 6.22 14.41 8.30
N ALA A 63 5.44 14.75 7.26
CA ALA A 63 4.55 15.91 7.29
C ALA A 63 3.50 15.81 8.41
N TRP A 64 2.94 14.63 8.63
CA TRP A 64 2.01 14.35 9.72
C TRP A 64 2.65 14.50 11.11
N LEU A 65 3.92 14.09 11.27
CA LEU A 65 4.67 14.31 12.51
C LEU A 65 4.98 15.80 12.74
N LEU A 66 5.25 16.56 11.68
CA LEU A 66 5.50 18.00 11.73
C LEU A 66 4.23 18.81 12.01
N TYR A 67 3.07 18.31 11.61
CA TYR A 67 1.77 18.92 11.90
C TYR A 67 1.49 18.98 13.41
N ALA A 68 1.73 17.89 14.14
CA ALA A 68 1.35 17.80 15.55
C ALA A 68 1.88 18.96 16.43
N PRO A 69 3.18 19.32 16.45
CA PRO A 69 3.68 20.39 17.30
C PRO A 69 3.09 21.78 16.99
N ASP A 70 2.70 22.03 15.74
CA ASP A 70 2.08 23.31 15.34
C ASP A 70 0.59 23.39 15.74
N HIS A 71 -0.01 22.25 16.09
CA HIS A 71 -1.43 22.11 16.40
C HIS A 71 -1.69 21.62 17.84
N ASP A 72 -0.90 22.11 18.82
CA ASP A 72 -1.01 21.72 20.24
C ASP A 72 -0.90 20.21 20.48
N ASP A 73 0.00 19.57 19.73
CA ASP A 73 0.23 18.11 19.70
C ASP A 73 -0.97 17.30 19.17
N ARG A 74 -1.97 17.93 18.56
CA ARG A 74 -3.12 17.23 17.98
C ARG A 74 -2.74 16.52 16.69
N LEU A 75 -3.31 15.32 16.52
CA LEU A 75 -3.15 14.59 15.27
C LEU A 75 -4.07 15.16 14.19
N CYS A 76 -3.57 15.16 12.96
CA CYS A 76 -4.31 15.59 11.79
C CYS A 76 -5.53 14.69 11.56
N PRO A 77 -6.74 15.23 11.35
CA PRO A 77 -7.93 14.43 11.10
C PRO A 77 -7.91 13.79 9.69
N PRO A 78 -8.35 12.53 9.54
CA PRO A 78 -8.39 11.82 8.25
C PRO A 78 -9.32 12.43 7.21
N GLU A 79 -10.33 13.20 7.59
CA GLU A 79 -11.29 13.76 6.64
C GLU A 79 -10.73 14.97 5.86
N SER A 80 -9.71 15.66 6.42
CA SER A 80 -9.12 16.87 5.81
C SER A 80 -7.60 16.81 5.67
N TRP A 81 -6.98 15.64 5.91
CA TRP A 81 -5.53 15.51 5.99
C TRP A 81 -4.78 16.06 4.77
N THR A 82 -5.34 15.94 3.56
CA THR A 82 -4.70 16.48 2.35
C THR A 82 -4.56 18.00 2.37
N ALA A 83 -5.56 18.70 2.89
CA ALA A 83 -5.53 20.15 3.00
C ALA A 83 -4.63 20.59 4.17
N ASP A 84 -4.74 19.89 5.29
CA ASP A 84 -4.06 20.21 6.54
C ASP A 84 -2.55 19.94 6.47
N LEU A 85 -2.12 18.86 5.79
CA LEU A 85 -0.71 18.54 5.64
C LEU A 85 -0.03 19.31 4.48
N LYS A 86 -0.80 19.94 3.60
CA LYS A 86 -0.28 20.67 2.43
C LYS A 86 0.84 21.67 2.76
N PRO A 87 0.79 22.46 3.85
CA PRO A 87 1.87 23.39 4.20
C PRO A 87 3.21 22.70 4.53
N TYR A 88 3.16 21.43 4.93
CA TYR A 88 4.33 20.65 5.36
C TYR A 88 4.93 19.82 4.21
N LEU A 89 4.29 19.82 3.03
CA LEU A 89 4.75 19.06 1.86
C LEU A 89 5.61 19.93 0.94
N GLN A 90 6.71 19.35 0.45
CA GLN A 90 7.58 20.01 -0.54
C GLN A 90 6.98 20.01 -1.95
N SER A 91 6.21 18.98 -2.30
CA SER A 91 5.46 18.88 -3.55
C SER A 91 4.13 18.19 -3.32
N GLN A 92 3.10 18.60 -4.07
CA GLN A 92 1.79 17.92 -4.09
C GLN A 92 1.83 16.60 -4.86
N ASP A 93 2.87 16.35 -5.67
CA ASP A 93 3.06 15.07 -6.36
C ASP A 93 3.17 13.90 -5.36
N VAL A 94 3.61 14.19 -4.13
CA VAL A 94 3.70 13.21 -3.03
C VAL A 94 2.34 12.64 -2.66
N LEU A 95 1.25 13.38 -2.90
CA LEU A 95 -0.12 12.92 -2.63
C LEU A 95 -0.56 11.82 -3.61
N LEU A 96 0.14 11.68 -4.73
CA LEU A 96 -0.22 10.78 -5.81
C LEU A 96 0.76 9.60 -5.87
N CYS A 97 0.23 8.43 -6.20
CA CYS A 97 1.03 7.27 -6.57
C CYS A 97 1.09 7.23 -8.09
N LYS A 98 2.29 7.02 -8.66
CA LYS A 98 2.50 7.06 -10.13
C LYS A 98 1.70 6.02 -10.90
N THR A 99 1.27 4.95 -10.23
CA THR A 99 0.43 3.90 -10.81
C THR A 99 -1.07 4.24 -10.76
N ASP A 100 -1.44 5.38 -10.19
CA ASP A 100 -2.82 5.85 -10.10
C ASP A 100 -3.17 6.64 -11.37
N ASP A 101 -3.62 5.92 -12.40
CA ASP A 101 -3.66 6.41 -13.80
C ASP A 101 -4.94 7.19 -14.17
N ASP A 102 -5.71 7.64 -13.18
CA ASP A 102 -7.09 8.08 -13.43
C ASP A 102 -7.29 9.60 -13.49
N GLY A 103 -6.29 10.43 -13.14
CA GLY A 103 -6.35 11.91 -13.25
C GLY A 103 -7.43 12.64 -12.44
N GLU A 104 -8.36 11.92 -11.82
CA GLU A 104 -9.53 12.45 -11.10
C GLU A 104 -9.35 12.51 -9.57
N HIS A 105 -8.32 11.86 -9.01
CA HIS A 105 -8.14 11.75 -7.56
C HIS A 105 -7.32 12.90 -6.98
N ARG A 106 -7.76 13.41 -5.81
CA ARG A 106 -7.03 14.40 -5.01
C ARG A 106 -5.83 13.80 -4.27
N ASN A 107 -5.84 12.48 -4.03
CA ASN A 107 -4.78 11.72 -3.39
C ASN A 107 -4.88 10.22 -3.75
N SER A 108 -3.80 9.48 -3.50
CA SER A 108 -3.68 8.03 -3.71
C SER A 108 -3.52 7.25 -2.41
N TYR A 109 -3.65 7.92 -1.27
CA TYR A 109 -3.40 7.37 0.08
C TYR A 109 -4.55 7.73 1.02
N GLY A 110 -4.75 6.93 2.06
CA GLY A 110 -5.68 7.20 3.15
C GLY A 110 -4.94 7.33 4.47
N LEU A 111 -5.52 8.11 5.40
CA LEU A 111 -5.06 8.22 6.77
C LEU A 111 -5.92 7.31 7.67
N SER A 112 -5.27 6.55 8.54
CA SER A 112 -5.94 5.69 9.52
C SER A 112 -6.91 6.47 10.40
N ASN A 113 -8.13 5.97 10.57
CA ASN A 113 -9.13 6.56 11.48
C ASN A 113 -8.62 6.66 12.93
N THR A 114 -7.68 5.80 13.34
CA THR A 114 -7.14 5.83 14.71
C THR A 114 -6.10 6.92 14.94
N MET A 115 -5.72 7.65 13.89
CA MET A 115 -4.80 8.79 13.96
C MET A 115 -5.57 10.10 13.75
N GLY A 116 -6.17 10.62 14.83
CA GLY A 116 -6.91 11.90 14.78
C GLY A 116 -8.34 11.82 14.25
N GLY A 117 -8.87 10.63 13.97
CA GLY A 117 -10.24 10.45 13.48
C GLY A 117 -11.31 10.42 14.57
N GLN A 118 -12.46 9.83 14.23
CA GLN A 118 -13.63 9.73 15.12
C GLN A 118 -13.70 8.37 15.84
N LYS A 119 -14.39 8.31 16.98
CA LYS A 119 -14.67 7.04 17.67
C LYS A 119 -15.53 6.16 16.77
N ARG A 120 -15.09 4.92 16.51
CA ARG A 120 -15.78 3.95 15.66
C ARG A 120 -15.67 2.54 16.25
N ASP A 121 -16.75 1.78 16.20
CA ASP A 121 -16.77 0.36 16.61
C ASP A 121 -16.13 0.11 17.98
N GLY A 122 -16.41 1.00 18.95
CA GLY A 122 -15.83 0.94 20.30
C GLY A 122 -14.37 1.42 20.43
N VAL A 123 -13.65 1.60 19.33
CA VAL A 123 -12.24 2.05 19.32
C VAL A 123 -12.15 3.56 19.45
N VAL A 124 -11.38 4.00 20.44
CA VAL A 124 -11.05 5.41 20.67
C VAL A 124 -9.76 5.74 19.92
N PRO A 125 -9.78 6.71 18.99
CA PRO A 125 -8.59 7.09 18.24
C PRO A 125 -7.61 7.86 19.12
N PHE A 126 -6.34 7.87 18.71
CA PHE A 126 -5.35 8.79 19.28
C PHE A 126 -5.71 10.21 18.85
N ALA A 127 -5.88 11.10 19.83
CA ALA A 127 -6.12 12.51 19.57
C ALA A 127 -4.83 13.33 19.53
N ARG A 128 -3.75 12.81 20.11
CA ARG A 128 -2.48 13.52 20.32
C ARG A 128 -1.28 12.63 20.04
N LEU A 129 -0.21 13.21 19.49
CA LEU A 129 0.97 12.47 19.07
C LEU A 129 1.68 11.81 20.26
N HIS A 130 1.86 12.52 21.39
CA HIS A 130 2.52 11.94 22.57
C HIS A 130 1.76 10.76 23.20
N ARG A 131 0.48 10.55 22.83
CA ARG A 131 -0.33 9.43 23.31
C ARG A 131 -0.20 8.19 22.45
N VAL A 132 0.41 8.29 21.26
CA VAL A 132 0.61 7.15 20.37
C VAL A 132 1.65 6.21 21.00
N SER A 133 1.17 5.11 21.57
CA SER A 133 2.02 4.05 22.11
C SER A 133 2.37 3.04 21.01
N GLY A 134 3.61 2.53 21.03
CA GLY A 134 4.06 1.54 20.04
C GLY A 134 4.12 2.11 18.62
N ALA A 135 4.78 3.27 18.43
CA ALA A 135 4.79 4.00 17.17
C ALA A 135 5.19 3.14 15.94
N GLY A 136 6.15 2.22 16.11
CA GLY A 136 6.55 1.28 15.06
C GLY A 136 5.57 0.13 14.77
N ALA A 137 4.43 0.07 15.45
CA ALA A 137 3.37 -0.90 15.18
C ALA A 137 2.04 -0.23 14.84
N LYS A 138 1.97 1.11 14.88
CA LYS A 138 0.72 1.85 14.66
C LYS A 138 0.71 2.49 13.28
N MET A 139 -0.24 2.02 12.46
CA MET A 139 -0.38 2.43 11.07
C MET A 139 -0.92 3.86 10.97
N VAL A 140 -0.34 4.64 10.06
CA VAL A 140 -0.69 6.03 9.79
C VAL A 140 -1.26 6.15 8.38
N PHE A 141 -0.45 6.00 7.34
CA PHE A 141 -0.92 6.02 5.96
C PHE A 141 -0.98 4.64 5.34
N ILE A 142 -1.92 4.47 4.42
CA ILE A 142 -2.08 3.27 3.61
C ILE A 142 -2.44 3.67 2.18
N ASP A 143 -2.08 2.84 1.19
CA ASP A 143 -2.57 3.07 -0.17
C ASP A 143 -4.10 3.03 -0.20
N LYS A 144 -4.67 3.78 -1.13
CA LYS A 144 -6.11 3.90 -1.29
C LYS A 144 -6.56 3.32 -2.62
N GLU A 145 -7.75 2.72 -2.62
CA GLU A 145 -8.42 2.31 -3.87
C GLU A 145 -9.05 3.52 -4.55
N ARG A 146 -9.16 3.49 -5.89
CA ARG A 146 -9.71 4.52 -6.77
C ARG A 146 -10.80 5.39 -6.08
N ARG A 147 -11.93 4.82 -5.69
CA ARG A 147 -13.06 5.57 -5.08
C ARG A 147 -13.13 5.50 -3.55
N GLY A 148 -12.01 5.22 -2.90
CA GLY A 148 -11.93 5.17 -1.45
C GLY A 148 -12.25 6.50 -0.79
N SER A 149 -12.59 6.46 0.49
CA SER A 149 -12.55 7.65 1.36
C SER A 149 -11.10 8.02 1.67
N ASP A 150 -10.87 9.21 2.22
CA ASP A 150 -9.55 9.60 2.77
C ASP A 150 -9.32 8.97 4.16
N CYS A 151 -10.40 8.53 4.81
CA CYS A 151 -10.37 7.90 6.13
C CYS A 151 -10.35 6.38 6.01
N PHE A 152 -9.23 5.76 6.41
CA PHE A 152 -9.05 4.31 6.40
C PHE A 152 -9.58 3.65 7.66
N TRP A 153 -10.58 2.78 7.48
CA TRP A 153 -11.18 1.99 8.55
C TRP A 153 -11.85 0.74 7.97
N PRO A 154 -11.09 -0.37 7.84
CA PRO A 154 -11.57 -1.60 7.20
C PRO A 154 -12.24 -2.57 8.18
N LEU A 155 -12.40 -2.20 9.45
CA LEU A 155 -12.88 -3.09 10.51
C LEU A 155 -14.34 -2.80 10.88
N VAL A 156 -15.03 -3.82 11.36
CA VAL A 156 -16.30 -3.70 12.08
C VAL A 156 -16.28 -4.61 13.31
N LEU A 157 -16.89 -4.18 14.40
CA LEU A 157 -17.11 -5.00 15.60
C LEU A 157 -18.55 -5.54 15.60
N ASP A 158 -18.70 -6.87 15.57
CA ASP A 158 -19.99 -7.59 15.61
C ASP A 158 -19.96 -8.60 16.77
N ASP A 159 -20.87 -8.47 17.75
CA ASP A 159 -20.97 -9.35 18.93
C ASP A 159 -19.61 -9.71 19.58
N ASP A 160 -18.82 -8.68 19.93
CA ASP A 160 -17.48 -8.78 20.53
C ASP A 160 -16.38 -9.40 19.63
N ARG A 161 -16.67 -9.58 18.34
CA ARG A 161 -15.73 -10.11 17.35
C ARG A 161 -15.40 -9.07 16.28
N TRP A 162 -14.10 -8.90 16.01
CA TRP A 162 -13.65 -8.13 14.86
C TRP A 162 -13.90 -8.89 13.56
N LEU A 163 -14.47 -8.20 12.59
CA LEU A 163 -14.68 -8.68 11.24
C LEU A 163 -14.15 -7.65 10.23
N TRP A 164 -13.83 -8.11 9.03
CA TRP A 164 -13.65 -7.24 7.89
C TRP A 164 -14.95 -6.54 7.54
N ARG A 165 -14.84 -5.24 7.31
CA ARG A 165 -15.91 -4.45 6.73
C ARG A 165 -16.09 -4.85 5.26
N PRO A 166 -17.28 -5.28 4.84
CA PRO A 166 -17.53 -5.65 3.46
C PRO A 166 -17.64 -4.41 2.57
N TRP A 167 -17.30 -4.59 1.29
CA TRP A 167 -17.34 -3.52 0.27
C TRP A 167 -18.75 -2.95 0.03
N SER A 168 -19.79 -3.69 0.38
CA SER A 168 -21.20 -3.35 0.14
C SER A 168 -21.82 -2.43 1.20
N TRP A 169 -21.13 -2.17 2.31
CA TRP A 169 -21.62 -1.30 3.38
C TRP A 169 -21.51 0.19 3.00
N PRO A 170 -22.30 1.09 3.65
CA PRO A 170 -22.47 2.47 3.20
C PRO A 170 -21.16 3.23 2.94
N PRO A 171 -21.13 4.11 1.91
CA PRO A 171 -19.91 4.82 1.55
C PRO A 171 -19.45 5.76 2.68
N GLY A 172 -18.14 5.96 2.82
CA GLY A 172 -17.57 6.96 3.73
C GLY A 172 -16.28 6.58 4.44
N LEU A 173 -15.91 5.30 4.46
CA LEU A 173 -14.58 4.86 4.93
C LEU A 173 -13.94 3.98 3.87
N GLN A 174 -12.64 4.09 3.77
CA GLN A 174 -11.83 3.31 2.87
C GLN A 174 -11.65 1.91 3.44
N GLY A 175 -11.92 0.90 2.60
CA GLY A 175 -11.60 -0.49 2.86
C GLY A 175 -10.16 -0.84 2.53
N LEU A 176 -9.85 -2.13 2.53
CA LEU A 176 -8.54 -2.63 2.11
C LEU A 176 -8.28 -2.37 0.63
N THR A 177 -7.01 -2.24 0.25
CA THR A 177 -6.58 -2.17 -1.14
C THR A 177 -5.56 -3.26 -1.46
N ASN A 178 -5.44 -3.62 -2.73
CA ASN A 178 -4.49 -4.61 -3.25
C ASN A 178 -3.46 -3.98 -4.22
N ARG A 179 -3.29 -2.66 -4.15
CA ARG A 179 -2.35 -1.87 -4.96
C ARG A 179 -0.92 -2.36 -4.73
N HIS A 180 -0.11 -2.41 -5.79
CA HIS A 180 1.25 -2.98 -5.77
C HIS A 180 1.31 -4.50 -5.50
N ARG A 181 0.83 -5.30 -6.48
CA ARG A 181 1.01 -6.76 -6.53
C ARG A 181 0.31 -7.54 -5.42
N ASN A 182 -1.00 -7.33 -5.28
CA ASN A 182 -1.84 -8.02 -4.29
C ASN A 182 -1.42 -7.74 -2.83
N GLY A 183 -0.81 -6.59 -2.60
CA GLY A 183 -0.41 -6.14 -1.27
C GLY A 183 -0.88 -4.71 -1.04
N CYS A 184 -0.20 -4.02 -0.16
CA CYS A 184 -0.41 -2.60 0.07
C CYS A 184 0.82 -2.02 0.76
N ASN A 185 1.23 -0.81 0.37
CA ASN A 185 2.20 -0.06 1.14
C ASN A 185 1.51 0.63 2.32
N VAL A 186 2.17 0.61 3.47
CA VAL A 186 1.73 1.28 4.69
C VAL A 186 2.89 2.04 5.30
N SER A 187 2.56 3.08 6.06
CA SER A 187 3.49 3.75 6.96
C SER A 187 3.03 3.71 8.41
N PHE A 188 3.99 3.89 9.31
CA PHE A 188 3.78 3.80 10.75
C PHE A 188 4.19 5.08 11.46
N ALA A 189 3.77 5.24 12.72
CA ALA A 189 3.90 6.50 13.45
C ALA A 189 5.35 6.90 13.80
N ASP A 190 6.33 6.02 13.59
CA ASP A 190 7.78 6.34 13.65
C ASP A 190 8.39 6.72 12.27
N ALA A 191 7.52 6.90 11.26
CA ALA A 191 7.84 7.19 9.86
C ALA A 191 8.55 6.08 9.07
N HIS A 192 8.66 4.86 9.59
CA HIS A 192 9.00 3.73 8.71
C HIS A 192 7.80 3.35 7.84
N GLY A 193 8.07 2.67 6.74
CA GLY A 193 7.04 2.11 5.88
C GLY A 193 7.38 0.67 5.51
N GLU A 194 6.34 -0.14 5.35
CA GLU A 194 6.46 -1.52 4.91
C GLU A 194 5.46 -1.80 3.78
N TRP A 195 5.76 -2.83 2.99
CA TRP A 195 4.78 -3.41 2.09
C TRP A 195 4.23 -4.68 2.70
N ILE A 196 2.91 -4.71 2.87
CA ILE A 196 2.18 -5.86 3.37
C ILE A 196 1.71 -6.70 2.19
N HIS A 197 1.95 -8.00 2.27
CA HIS A 197 1.35 -8.98 1.38
C HIS A 197 0.16 -9.66 2.05
N TRP A 198 -1.01 -9.61 1.42
CA TRP A 198 -2.21 -10.30 1.93
C TRP A 198 -2.04 -11.82 1.84
N LYS A 199 -1.91 -12.45 3.00
CA LYS A 199 -1.64 -13.88 3.14
C LYS A 199 -2.88 -14.71 2.79
N ASP A 200 -4.06 -14.24 3.16
CA ASP A 200 -5.31 -14.96 2.97
C ASP A 200 -5.99 -14.59 1.63
N ASP A 201 -6.33 -15.61 0.85
CA ASP A 201 -7.06 -15.48 -0.41
C ASP A 201 -8.41 -14.77 -0.24
N ARG A 202 -9.05 -14.93 0.92
CA ARG A 202 -10.33 -14.30 1.24
C ARG A 202 -10.20 -12.79 1.39
N THR A 203 -9.10 -12.31 1.97
CA THR A 203 -8.78 -10.87 2.05
C THR A 203 -8.74 -10.27 0.65
N ARG A 204 -8.04 -10.94 -0.28
CA ARG A 204 -7.94 -10.49 -1.68
C ARG A 204 -9.28 -10.54 -2.41
N LYS A 205 -10.09 -11.57 -2.17
CA LYS A 205 -11.44 -11.69 -2.74
C LYS A 205 -12.39 -10.63 -2.18
N LEU A 206 -12.24 -10.25 -0.91
CA LEU A 206 -13.01 -9.18 -0.28
C LEU A 206 -12.68 -7.82 -0.90
N ILE A 207 -11.40 -7.51 -1.08
CA ILE A 207 -10.94 -6.28 -1.77
C ILE A 207 -11.52 -6.22 -3.20
N GLN A 208 -11.56 -7.35 -3.91
CA GLN A 208 -12.10 -7.43 -5.27
C GLN A 208 -13.64 -7.43 -5.33
N GLY A 209 -14.34 -7.25 -4.20
CA GLY A 209 -15.80 -7.27 -4.14
C GLY A 209 -16.43 -8.65 -4.37
N ARG A 210 -15.66 -9.74 -4.35
CA ARG A 210 -16.13 -11.10 -4.62
C ARG A 210 -16.70 -11.82 -3.39
N ILE A 211 -16.39 -11.33 -2.19
CA ILE A 211 -16.99 -11.77 -0.93
C ILE A 211 -17.72 -10.57 -0.33
N ALA A 212 -19.01 -10.76 -0.05
CA ALA A 212 -19.86 -9.75 0.59
C ALA A 212 -20.18 -10.10 2.05
N ASP A 213 -20.06 -11.38 2.44
CA ASP A 213 -20.29 -11.82 3.82
C ASP A 213 -19.06 -11.50 4.71
N PRO A 214 -19.23 -10.64 5.74
CA PRO A 214 -18.16 -10.31 6.68
C PRO A 214 -17.61 -11.53 7.41
N LYS A 215 -18.46 -12.50 7.78
CA LYS A 215 -18.05 -13.66 8.60
C LYS A 215 -17.15 -14.59 7.79
N GLN A 216 -17.58 -14.95 6.57
CA GLN A 216 -16.78 -15.74 5.64
C GLN A 216 -15.37 -15.17 5.41
N GLY A 217 -15.25 -13.85 5.24
CA GLY A 217 -13.97 -13.17 5.02
C GLY A 217 -13.06 -13.13 6.24
N SER A 218 -13.61 -13.24 7.44
CA SER A 218 -12.93 -12.93 8.71
C SER A 218 -12.55 -14.14 9.55
N ASP A 219 -13.17 -15.30 9.31
CA ASP A 219 -12.94 -16.51 10.10
C ASP A 219 -11.46 -16.95 10.10
N ASN A 220 -10.77 -16.88 11.24
CA ASN A 220 -9.35 -17.26 11.39
C ASN A 220 -8.44 -16.65 10.30
N ASN A 221 -8.63 -15.35 10.02
CA ASN A 221 -7.89 -14.66 8.98
C ASN A 221 -6.64 -13.95 9.57
N PRO A 222 -5.41 -14.36 9.21
CA PRO A 222 -4.19 -13.75 9.74
C PRO A 222 -4.00 -12.28 9.33
N ASP A 223 -4.54 -11.88 8.17
CA ASP A 223 -4.49 -10.48 7.72
C ASP A 223 -5.38 -9.59 8.59
N LEU A 224 -6.49 -10.13 9.09
CA LEU A 224 -7.41 -9.44 9.98
C LEU A 224 -6.77 -9.21 11.34
N GLU A 225 -6.13 -10.24 11.90
CA GLU A 225 -5.39 -10.13 13.15
C GLU A 225 -4.32 -9.05 13.10
N TYR A 226 -3.52 -9.04 12.02
CA TYR A 226 -2.52 -8.01 11.79
C TYR A 226 -3.14 -6.60 11.74
N MET A 227 -4.29 -6.45 11.07
CA MET A 227 -4.94 -5.16 10.94
C MET A 227 -5.55 -4.67 12.26
N ILE A 228 -6.10 -5.57 13.07
CA ILE A 228 -6.56 -5.26 14.43
C ILE A 228 -5.38 -4.74 15.24
N GLU A 229 -4.26 -5.45 15.27
CA GLU A 229 -3.08 -5.04 16.03
C GLU A 229 -2.51 -3.69 15.59
N SER A 230 -2.52 -3.44 14.28
CA SER A 230 -1.96 -2.23 13.67
C SER A 230 -2.84 -1.00 13.85
N LEU A 231 -4.17 -1.18 13.90
CA LEU A 231 -5.12 -0.07 14.00
C LEU A 231 -5.60 0.16 15.42
N THR A 232 -5.86 -0.89 16.20
CA THR A 232 -6.47 -0.77 17.52
C THR A 232 -5.42 -0.79 18.65
N VAL A 233 -5.82 -0.26 19.81
CA VAL A 233 -5.02 -0.32 21.06
C VAL A 233 -5.39 -1.57 21.87
N HIS A 234 -6.62 -2.07 21.69
CA HIS A 234 -7.14 -3.26 22.36
C HIS A 234 -7.37 -4.36 21.32
N ARG A 235 -6.76 -5.54 21.54
CA ARG A 235 -7.23 -6.79 20.92
C ARG A 235 -8.71 -6.94 21.31
N ALA A 236 -9.58 -7.42 20.42
CA ALA A 236 -10.97 -7.74 20.82
C ALA A 236 -10.94 -8.54 22.14
N PRO A 237 -11.89 -8.28 23.06
CA PRO A 237 -12.01 -9.13 24.23
C PRO A 237 -12.15 -10.58 23.75
N ASP A 238 -11.32 -11.47 24.30
CA ASP A 238 -11.38 -12.89 23.99
C ASP A 238 -12.80 -13.40 24.35
N PRO A 239 -13.56 -13.96 23.39
CA PRO A 239 -14.89 -14.46 23.66
C PRO A 239 -14.91 -15.52 24.77
N ASN A 240 -13.79 -16.25 24.98
CA ASN A 240 -13.67 -17.23 26.06
C ASN A 240 -13.37 -16.59 27.44
N ALA A 241 -12.90 -15.35 27.49
CA ALA A 241 -12.61 -14.66 28.76
C ALA A 241 -13.88 -14.19 29.51
N LEU A 242 -15.04 -14.19 28.84
CA LEU A 242 -16.34 -13.87 29.45
C LEU A 242 -16.99 -15.08 30.12
N GLU A 243 -16.69 -16.30 29.68
CA GLU A 243 -17.19 -17.53 30.32
C GLU A 243 -16.57 -17.72 31.72
N ASP A 244 -15.27 -17.42 31.87
CA ASP A 244 -14.57 -17.48 33.16
C ASP A 244 -15.09 -16.45 34.19
N ARG A 245 -15.64 -15.32 33.73
CA ARG A 245 -16.24 -14.29 34.61
C ARG A 245 -17.66 -14.63 35.06
N ARG A 246 -18.38 -15.50 34.33
CA ARG A 246 -19.67 -16.03 34.78
C ARG A 246 -19.52 -17.19 35.76
N ALA A 247 -18.43 -17.96 35.67
CA ALA A 247 -18.13 -19.06 36.58
C ALA A 247 -17.62 -18.61 37.97
N SER A 248 -17.22 -17.34 38.11
CA SER A 248 -16.58 -16.80 39.33
C SER A 248 -17.47 -15.84 40.14
N ARG A 249 -18.77 -15.77 39.85
CA ARG A 249 -19.72 -14.98 40.65
C ARG A 249 -20.14 -15.83 41.86
N PRO A 250 -19.84 -15.45 43.11
CA PRO A 250 -20.36 -16.17 44.27
C PRO A 250 -21.87 -16.00 44.30
N GLU A 251 -22.60 -17.11 44.43
CA GLU A 251 -24.03 -17.09 44.72
C GLU A 251 -24.23 -16.31 46.03
N SER A 252 -24.77 -15.10 45.92
CA SER A 252 -25.24 -14.35 47.07
C SER A 252 -26.52 -15.02 47.57
N GLY A 253 -26.38 -15.92 48.54
CA GLY A 253 -27.46 -16.35 49.40
C GLY A 253 -27.82 -15.24 50.38
N ASP A 254 -29.06 -14.77 50.29
CA ASP A 254 -30.06 -14.63 51.37
C ASP A 254 -31.27 -13.83 50.85
#